data_AF-A0A8S3HXB7-F1
#
_entry.id   AF-A0A8S3HXB7-F1
#
_cell.length_a   1.000
_cell.length_b   1.000
_cell.length_c   1.000
_cell.angle_alpha   90.00
_cell.angle_beta   90.00
_cell.angle_gamma   90.00
#
_symmetry.space_group_name_H-M   'P 1'
#
loop_
_entity.id
_entity.type
_entity.pdbx_description
1 polymer ?
#
loop_
_entity_poly.entity_id
_entity_poly.type
_entity_poly.pdbx_seq_one_letter_code
_entity_poly.pdbx_strand_id
1 'polypeptide(L)'
;LSQGEYVAPEKIEDVYSRSRFIAQVFVYGDSLESVLVAIVLLNDEYIKQWATHEGLVFQGTLSSEVEKKLKQVVLDDMIREGKKRGLMSFEQVKAIEFIKEAFTIENGLLTPTFKARRYAVEKRYNELFKKIYKTLNV
;
A
#
# COMPACT_ATOMS: atom_id res chain seq x y z
N LEU A 1 -3.17 3.52 -16.57
CA LEU A 1 -4.19 2.47 -16.76
C LEU A 1 -4.51 2.35 -18.23
N SER A 2 -4.35 1.16 -18.78
CA SER A 2 -4.52 0.85 -20.21
C SER A 2 -5.95 1.07 -20.75
N GLN A 3 -6.94 1.28 -19.88
CA GLN A 3 -8.36 1.46 -20.26
C GLN A 3 -8.83 2.92 -20.40
N GLY A 4 -7.95 3.91 -20.24
CA GLY A 4 -8.32 5.33 -20.40
C GLY A 4 -9.13 5.92 -19.23
N GLU A 5 -9.32 5.17 -18.14
CA GLU A 5 -9.93 5.67 -16.89
C GLU A 5 -8.96 6.60 -16.15
N TYR A 6 -9.42 7.83 -15.86
CA TYR A 6 -8.66 8.76 -15.03
C TYR A 6 -8.80 8.38 -13.56
N VAL A 7 -7.69 8.00 -12.95
CA VAL A 7 -7.61 7.74 -11.52
C VAL A 7 -6.76 8.81 -10.88
N ALA A 8 -7.27 9.44 -9.81
CA ALA A 8 -6.51 10.35 -8.96
C ALA A 8 -5.92 9.54 -7.79
N PRO A 9 -4.63 9.17 -7.80
CA PRO A 9 -4.11 8.26 -6.79
C PRO A 9 -4.10 8.90 -5.39
N GLU A 10 -3.99 10.23 -5.28
CA GLU A 10 -4.11 10.96 -4.00
C GLU A 10 -5.47 10.73 -3.34
N LYS A 11 -6.58 10.72 -4.11
CA LYS A 11 -7.93 10.44 -3.58
C LYS A 11 -7.99 9.04 -2.96
N ILE A 12 -7.37 8.07 -3.62
CA ILE A 12 -7.35 6.67 -3.16
C ILE A 12 -6.50 6.53 -1.91
N GLU A 13 -5.31 7.16 -1.90
CA GLU A 13 -4.40 7.18 -0.75
C GLU A 13 -5.06 7.84 0.48
N ASP A 14 -5.76 8.95 0.30
CA ASP A 14 -6.52 9.64 1.36
C ASP A 14 -7.63 8.77 1.96
N VAL A 15 -8.20 7.87 1.16
CA VAL A 15 -9.19 6.89 1.61
C VAL A 15 -8.52 5.74 2.36
N TYR A 16 -7.46 5.16 1.81
CA TYR A 16 -6.75 4.04 2.43
C TYR A 16 -6.03 4.41 3.71
N SER A 17 -5.54 5.65 3.86
CA SER A 17 -4.96 6.16 5.10
C SER A 17 -5.94 6.16 6.31
N ARG A 18 -7.23 5.88 6.08
CA ARG A 18 -8.23 5.70 7.15
C ARG A 18 -8.21 4.32 7.78
N SER A 19 -7.53 3.35 7.16
CA SER A 19 -7.24 2.05 7.75
C SER A 19 -6.33 2.20 8.96
N ARG A 20 -6.64 1.50 10.06
CA ARG A 20 -5.79 1.49 11.26
C ARG A 20 -4.46 0.77 11.04
N PHE A 21 -4.39 -0.10 10.03
CA PHE A 21 -3.18 -0.82 9.67
C PHE A 21 -2.15 0.07 8.95
N ILE A 22 -2.57 1.20 8.39
CA ILE A 22 -1.76 2.01 7.48
C ILE A 22 -1.16 3.20 8.24
N ALA A 23 0.17 3.30 8.21
CA ALA A 23 0.89 4.51 8.59
C ALA A 23 1.10 5.43 7.36
N GLN A 24 1.51 4.85 6.22
CA GLN A 24 1.62 5.55 4.94
C GLN A 24 1.24 4.60 3.80
N VAL A 25 0.70 5.14 2.72
CA VAL A 25 0.32 4.39 1.52
C VAL A 25 0.67 5.18 0.29
N PHE A 26 1.15 4.50 -0.74
CA PHE A 26 1.36 5.07 -2.06
C PHE A 26 0.76 4.14 -3.11
N VAL A 27 -0.17 4.67 -3.89
CA VAL A 27 -0.85 3.97 -4.97
C VAL A 27 -0.11 4.23 -6.27
N TYR A 28 0.23 3.15 -6.96
CA TYR A 28 0.91 3.17 -8.25
C TYR A 28 0.04 2.48 -9.30
N GLY A 29 -0.04 3.09 -10.47
CA GLY A 29 -0.69 2.53 -11.65
C GLY A 29 0.26 2.62 -12.82
N ASP A 30 0.61 1.47 -13.41
CA ASP A 30 1.40 1.48 -14.63
C ASP A 30 0.52 1.85 -15.84
N SER A 31 1.13 2.45 -16.85
CA SER A 31 0.44 2.74 -18.11
C SER A 31 0.08 1.47 -18.90
N LEU A 32 0.90 0.42 -18.77
CA LEU A 32 0.74 -0.85 -19.46
C LEU A 32 -0.19 -1.83 -18.73
N GLU A 33 -0.46 -1.58 -17.46
CA GLU A 33 -1.25 -2.46 -16.59
C GLU A 33 -2.69 -1.93 -16.44
N SER A 34 -3.63 -2.85 -16.28
CA SER A 34 -5.07 -2.55 -16.11
C SER A 34 -5.50 -2.38 -14.66
N VAL A 35 -4.57 -2.57 -13.71
CA VAL A 35 -4.86 -2.62 -12.28
C VAL A 35 -3.94 -1.68 -11.51
N LEU A 36 -4.43 -1.20 -10.36
CA LEU A 36 -3.63 -0.43 -9.42
C LEU A 36 -2.99 -1.35 -8.39
N VAL A 37 -1.81 -0.96 -7.93
CA VAL A 37 -1.08 -1.60 -6.83
C VAL A 37 -0.69 -0.55 -5.80
N ALA A 38 -0.31 -0.96 -4.59
CA ALA A 38 0.21 -0.03 -3.61
C ALA A 38 1.42 -0.56 -2.85
N ILE A 39 2.22 0.37 -2.35
CA ILE A 39 3.17 0.10 -1.28
C ILE A 39 2.64 0.71 0.02
N VAL A 40 2.82 -0.01 1.12
CA VAL A 40 2.22 0.31 2.42
C VAL A 40 3.28 0.27 3.52
N LEU A 41 3.40 1.37 4.26
CA LEU A 41 4.05 1.36 5.56
C LEU A 41 2.99 1.04 6.61
N LEU A 42 3.26 0.02 7.42
CA LEU A 42 2.33 -0.43 8.44
C LEU A 42 2.40 0.43 9.71
N ASN A 43 1.29 0.50 10.43
CA ASN A 43 1.25 1.04 11.78
C ASN A 43 1.70 -0.03 12.79
N ASP A 44 2.94 0.08 13.27
CA ASP A 44 3.55 -0.87 14.20
C ASP A 44 2.73 -1.14 15.46
N GLU A 45 2.04 -0.12 15.99
CA GLU A 45 1.20 -0.28 17.19
C GLU A 45 0.04 -1.24 16.90
N TYR A 46 -0.62 -1.05 15.76
CA TYR A 46 -1.76 -1.88 15.37
C TYR A 46 -1.32 -3.28 14.92
N ILE A 47 -0.15 -3.41 14.27
CA ILE A 47 0.42 -4.72 13.92
C ILE A 47 0.76 -5.55 15.16
N LYS A 48 1.32 -4.93 16.21
CA LYS A 48 1.59 -5.62 17.49
C LYS A 48 0.29 -6.12 18.14
N GLN A 49 -0.77 -5.30 18.13
CA GLN A 49 -2.08 -5.70 18.63
C GLN A 49 -2.68 -6.86 17.83
N TRP A 50 -2.65 -6.77 16.49
CA TRP A 50 -3.10 -7.84 15.59
C TRP A 50 -2.32 -9.13 15.82
N ALA A 51 -0.98 -9.06 15.87
CA ALA A 51 -0.14 -10.23 16.10
C ALA A 51 -0.45 -10.89 17.45
N THR A 52 -0.63 -10.10 18.52
CA THR A 52 -0.99 -10.61 19.85
C THR A 52 -2.35 -11.32 19.82
N HIS A 53 -3.34 -10.76 19.12
CA HIS A 53 -4.65 -11.38 18.95
C HIS A 53 -4.60 -12.71 18.20
N GLU A 54 -3.72 -12.81 17.21
CA GLU A 54 -3.46 -14.03 16.44
C GLU A 54 -2.60 -15.06 17.19
N GLY A 55 -2.18 -14.77 18.42
CA GLY A 55 -1.29 -15.64 19.21
C GLY A 55 0.16 -15.65 18.73
N LEU A 56 0.57 -14.62 17.97
CA LEU A 56 1.90 -14.47 17.40
C LEU A 56 2.75 -13.50 18.23
N VAL A 57 4.04 -13.81 18.40
CA VAL A 57 4.99 -12.91 19.06
C VAL A 57 5.68 -12.05 18.00
N PHE A 58 5.39 -10.74 17.98
CA PHE A 58 6.03 -9.81 17.06
C PHE A 58 7.38 -9.33 17.62
N GLN A 59 8.49 -9.91 17.14
CA GLN A 59 9.87 -9.50 17.48
C GLN A 59 10.53 -8.66 16.37
N GLY A 60 9.75 -7.86 15.64
CA GLY A 60 10.26 -6.97 14.59
C GLY A 60 10.49 -7.63 13.23
N THR A 61 10.27 -8.93 13.08
CA THR A 61 10.20 -9.63 11.78
C THR A 61 9.08 -10.66 11.79
N LEU A 62 8.34 -10.77 10.69
CA LEU A 62 7.28 -11.77 10.48
C LEU A 62 7.84 -12.93 9.65
N SER A 63 7.33 -14.16 9.86
CA SER A 63 7.59 -15.26 8.93
C SER A 63 6.92 -14.97 7.59
N SER A 64 7.35 -15.65 6.52
CA SER A 64 6.76 -15.53 5.18
C SER A 64 5.26 -15.78 5.15
N GLU A 65 4.80 -16.76 5.91
CA GLU A 65 3.39 -17.16 5.99
C GLU A 65 2.57 -16.10 6.73
N VAL A 66 3.11 -15.59 7.84
CA VAL A 66 2.47 -14.54 8.62
C VAL A 66 2.42 -13.24 7.84
N GLU A 67 3.48 -12.88 7.12
CA GLU A 67 3.51 -11.69 6.27
C GLU A 67 2.47 -11.80 5.14
N LYS A 68 2.35 -12.98 4.51
CA LYS A 68 1.32 -13.22 3.49
C LYS A 68 -0.09 -13.08 4.06
N LYS A 69 -0.34 -13.66 5.25
CA LYS A 69 -1.63 -13.52 5.95
C LYS A 69 -1.91 -12.04 6.26
N LEU A 70 -0.92 -11.32 6.76
CA LEU A 70 -1.05 -9.90 7.09
C LEU A 70 -1.32 -9.06 5.85
N LYS A 71 -0.64 -9.30 4.72
CA LYS A 71 -0.93 -8.65 3.44
C LYS A 71 -2.38 -8.81 3.03
N GLN A 72 -2.93 -10.02 3.17
CA GLN A 72 -4.34 -10.27 2.87
C GLN A 72 -5.27 -9.47 3.80
N VAL A 73 -5.02 -9.51 5.11
CA VAL A 73 -5.82 -8.77 6.10
C VAL A 73 -5.81 -7.26 5.83
N VAL A 74 -4.64 -6.69 5.53
CA VAL A 74 -4.49 -5.25 5.25
C VAL A 74 -5.17 -4.89 3.94
N LEU A 75 -5.01 -5.70 2.88
CA LEU A 75 -5.66 -5.48 1.61
C LEU A 75 -7.20 -5.53 1.73
N ASP A 76 -7.73 -6.50 2.48
CA ASP A 76 -9.17 -6.61 2.71
C ASP A 76 -9.72 -5.41 3.48
N ASP A 77 -8.97 -4.91 4.47
CA ASP A 77 -9.34 -3.69 5.20
C ASP A 77 -9.30 -2.44 4.32
N MET A 78 -8.29 -2.31 3.46
CA MET A 78 -8.21 -1.24 2.46
C MET A 78 -9.41 -1.29 1.51
N ILE A 79 -9.74 -2.46 0.96
CA ILE A 79 -10.88 -2.63 0.05
C ILE A 79 -12.18 -2.28 0.77
N ARG A 80 -12.33 -2.69 2.02
CA ARG A 80 -13.50 -2.36 2.86
C ARG A 80 -13.64 -0.85 3.06
N GLU A 81 -12.58 -0.15 3.47
CA GLU A 81 -12.61 1.31 3.62
C GLU A 81 -12.85 2.01 2.28
N GLY A 82 -12.27 1.50 1.20
CA GLY A 82 -12.51 1.98 -0.15
C GLY A 82 -13.97 1.90 -0.56
N LYS A 83 -14.61 0.73 -0.41
CA LYS A 83 -16.04 0.53 -0.72
C LYS A 83 -16.93 1.45 0.13
N LYS A 84 -16.65 1.49 1.44
CA LYS A 84 -17.38 2.34 2.39
C LYS A 84 -17.33 3.82 2.04
N ARG A 85 -16.24 4.27 1.41
CA ARG A 85 -16.00 5.68 1.03
C ARG A 85 -16.23 5.96 -0.45
N GLY A 86 -16.82 5.01 -1.18
CA GLY A 86 -17.26 5.20 -2.56
C GLY A 86 -16.16 5.07 -3.63
N LEU A 87 -15.05 4.38 -3.34
CA LEU A 87 -14.09 4.00 -4.38
C LEU A 87 -14.72 2.95 -5.30
N MET A 88 -14.62 3.19 -6.60
CA MET A 88 -15.08 2.26 -7.64
C MET A 88 -14.17 1.04 -7.73
N SER A 89 -14.66 -0.05 -8.32
CA SER A 89 -13.91 -1.32 -8.40
C SER A 89 -12.56 -1.20 -9.10
N PHE A 90 -12.40 -0.28 -10.05
CA PHE A 90 -11.14 -0.01 -10.75
C PHE A 90 -10.20 0.94 -9.98
N GLU A 91 -10.73 1.71 -9.02
CA GLU A 91 -9.93 2.50 -8.07
C GLU A 91 -9.36 1.63 -6.93
N GLN A 92 -9.81 0.38 -6.81
CA GLN A 92 -9.36 -0.54 -5.77
C GLN A 92 -8.05 -1.23 -6.17
N VAL A 93 -7.02 -1.10 -5.34
CA VAL A 93 -5.75 -1.80 -5.55
C VAL A 93 -5.94 -3.32 -5.49
N LYS A 94 -5.19 -4.05 -6.33
CA LYS A 94 -5.27 -5.51 -6.42
C LYS A 94 -4.20 -6.24 -5.62
N ALA A 95 -3.08 -5.58 -5.35
CA ALA A 95 -2.01 -6.12 -4.53
C ALA A 95 -1.26 -5.02 -3.82
N ILE A 96 -0.63 -5.41 -2.70
CA ILE A 96 0.19 -4.54 -1.88
C ILE A 96 1.53 -5.19 -1.55
N GLU A 97 2.55 -4.36 -1.36
CA GLU A 97 3.80 -4.75 -0.73
C GLU A 97 4.12 -3.83 0.46
N PHE A 98 4.79 -4.39 1.47
CA PHE A 98 5.16 -3.64 2.65
C PHE A 98 6.52 -2.97 2.47
N ILE A 99 6.60 -1.72 2.89
CA ILE A 99 7.87 -0.99 3.02
C ILE A 99 8.22 -0.85 4.49
N LYS A 100 9.52 -0.74 4.78
CA LYS A 100 10.05 -0.61 6.15
C LYS A 100 10.46 0.82 6.50
N GLU A 101 10.67 1.65 5.47
CA GLU A 101 11.14 3.02 5.64
C GLU A 101 10.00 3.98 5.34
N ALA A 102 9.79 4.95 6.23
CA ALA A 102 8.82 5.99 6.02
C ALA A 102 9.25 6.98 4.93
N PHE A 103 8.28 7.55 4.24
CA PHE A 103 8.53 8.72 3.40
C PHE A 103 8.73 9.93 4.29
N THR A 104 9.84 10.63 4.12
CA THR A 104 10.16 11.84 4.87
C THR A 104 10.63 12.95 3.93
N ILE A 105 10.69 14.18 4.45
CA ILE A 105 11.29 15.30 3.71
C ILE A 105 12.81 15.07 3.57
N GLU A 106 13.44 14.52 4.61
CA GLU A 106 14.88 14.28 4.69
C GLU A 106 15.37 13.24 3.69
N ASN A 107 14.64 12.14 3.49
CA ASN A 107 14.96 11.15 2.45
C ASN A 107 14.46 11.55 1.05
N GLY A 108 13.91 12.76 0.91
CA GLY A 108 13.48 13.33 -0.37
C GLY A 108 12.21 12.70 -0.94
N LEU A 109 11.50 11.85 -0.18
CA LEU A 109 10.29 11.17 -0.64
C LEU A 109 9.03 11.99 -0.39
N LEU A 110 9.09 12.99 0.49
CA LEU A 110 8.03 13.98 0.68
C LEU A 110 8.43 15.37 0.18
N THR A 111 7.43 16.11 -0.27
CA THR A 111 7.47 17.57 -0.43
C THR A 111 7.46 18.25 0.95
N PRO A 112 7.86 19.54 1.05
CA PRO A 112 7.74 20.29 2.31
C PRO A 112 6.30 20.36 2.85
N THR A 113 5.29 20.18 1.99
CA THR A 113 3.87 20.09 2.37
C THR A 113 3.42 18.66 2.69
N PHE A 114 4.36 17.75 2.97
CA PHE A 114 4.12 16.34 3.33
C PHE A 114 3.39 15.49 2.28
N LYS A 115 3.28 15.95 1.03
CA LYS A 115 2.81 15.12 -0.09
C LYS A 115 3.95 14.27 -0.64
N ALA A 116 3.65 13.03 -1.05
CA ALA A 116 4.62 12.15 -1.68
C ALA A 116 5.17 12.75 -2.99
N ARG A 117 6.50 12.77 -3.15
CA ARG A 117 7.15 13.08 -4.42
C ARG A 117 7.06 11.86 -5.32
N ARG A 118 5.96 11.72 -6.06
CA ARG A 118 5.64 10.57 -6.93
C ARG A 118 6.84 10.02 -7.70
N TYR A 119 7.50 10.85 -8.50
CA TYR A 119 8.69 10.43 -9.27
C TYR A 119 9.82 9.86 -8.40
N ALA A 120 10.08 10.45 -7.23
CA ALA A 120 11.14 9.97 -6.33
C ALA A 120 10.76 8.63 -5.66
N VAL A 121 9.51 8.49 -5.24
CA VAL A 121 8.97 7.24 -4.67
C VAL A 121 8.98 6.13 -5.72
N GLU A 122 8.47 6.42 -6.92
CA GLU A 122 8.46 5.49 -8.06
C GLU A 122 9.87 5.02 -8.42
N LYS A 123 10.84 5.95 -8.47
CA LYS A 123 12.24 5.62 -8.73
C LYS A 123 12.84 4.75 -7.64
N ARG A 124 12.56 5.04 -6.36
CA ARG A 124 13.10 4.28 -5.21
C ARG A 124 12.54 2.87 -5.12
N TYR A 125 11.25 2.70 -5.39
CA TYR A 125 10.54 1.43 -5.22
C TYR A 125 10.20 0.75 -6.56
N ASN A 126 10.84 1.13 -7.66
CA ASN A 126 10.56 0.60 -9.00
C ASN A 126 10.61 -0.93 -9.07
N GLU A 127 11.65 -1.53 -8.48
CA GLU A 127 11.80 -2.98 -8.43
C GLU A 127 10.70 -3.66 -7.59
N LEU A 128 10.21 -2.99 -6.56
CA LEU A 128 9.09 -3.49 -5.76
C LEU A 128 7.79 -3.45 -6.57
N PHE A 129 7.51 -2.37 -7.30
CA PHE A 129 6.34 -2.31 -8.19
C PHE A 129 6.39 -3.39 -9.28
N LYS A 130 7.54 -3.58 -9.93
CA LYS A 130 7.73 -4.67 -10.91
C LYS A 130 7.46 -6.04 -10.29
N LYS A 131 7.95 -6.27 -9.06
CA LYS A 131 7.69 -7.51 -8.32
C LYS A 131 6.18 -7.70 -8.08
N ILE A 132 5.46 -6.67 -7.65
CA ILE A 132 4.01 -6.75 -7.42
C ILE A 132 3.29 -7.18 -8.69
N TYR A 133 3.51 -6.49 -9.81
CA TYR A 133 2.85 -6.82 -11.08
C TYR A 133 3.22 -8.20 -11.59
N LYS A 134 4.49 -8.62 -11.43
CA LYS A 134 4.90 -9.98 -11.77
C LYS A 134 4.14 -11.04 -10.97
N THR A 135 3.80 -10.78 -9.71
CA THR A 135 3.00 -11.71 -8.90
C THR A 135 1.52 -11.75 -9.29
N LEU A 136 1.01 -10.68 -9.91
CA LEU A 136 -0.38 -10.61 -10.39
C LEU A 136 -0.59 -11.26 -11.77
N ASN A 137 0.44 -11.24 -12.62
CA ASN A 137 0.41 -11.73 -13.99
C ASN A 137 0.88 -13.19 -14.14
N VAL A 138 1.05 -13.91 -13.02
CA VAL A 138 1.40 -15.33 -12.93
C VAL A 138 0.20 -16.10 -12.40
#